data_AF-A0A8J4YH08-F1
#
_entry.id   AF-A0A8J4YH08-F1
#
_cell.length_a   1.000
_cell.length_b   1.000
_cell.length_c   1.000
_cell.angle_alpha   90.00
_cell.angle_beta   90.00
_cell.angle_gamma   90.00
#
_symmetry.space_group_name_H-M   'P 1'
#
loop_
_entity.id
_entity.type
_entity.pdbx_description
1 polymer ?
#
loop_
_entity_poly.entity_id
_entity_poly.type
_entity_poly.pdbx_seq_one_letter_code
_entity_poly.pdbx_strand_id
1 'polypeptide(L)'
;MASDEEGGGLVFDLVDDATSRGNTLLVDSCGYTYTRGKESPKGITWRCTIRNVKTYCKATVRQKGYLFKPGPVHHCHLADTEALPMAKAFSRINREIKARPLESPATVAKEVISTEFSTEALDHLSRAKLIRRAHYHKRSLHPKNLPIKLLVDDEPAPWTFEVVEDATKRGKPRLLDSRGYSYTQAKGTANASVWRCTIRNDKVYCRATVRQNGFVFMCGNVEHCHPPEVGALSKAKFLSRLNREARAHPHESAASIVKRVMANDFASECPSPLKLANLIRSVNYQRRAARPKDPASLDFETNDTAIPEGFLKADIFIAGKRHLIFSTPAMLLLLSQAEMWYCDARFSLVTIPFQQLFSLHVFIKSGATSKQVPLLFVLMSDRRKEDYVAVLLKILELLPAMPSAHTITMDFEDGLWTAVKEILPSARLHGCHYSWNQSVWHKISELDLVASYHNSDSTQKFCRQLMALPFLPVTEIPGMFVEFSDSTEDSSQCYKDLVNFVKSTWLESSLWPPPSWCVYKRPIRSKSDVDGWLKRVTHKSQKKSLGFYQLITLLFKESIFDENEVSLVTEEELMKYQRGKFSRVQAKIFETWECFSKSELSPLDVLNHVAVFNGPDISRE
;
A
#
# COMPACT_ATOMS: atom_id res chain seq x y z
N MET A 1 -45.60 -55.78 48.07
CA MET A 1 -45.15 -56.87 47.18
C MET A 1 -44.40 -56.23 46.04
N ALA A 2 -43.20 -56.74 45.79
CA ALA A 2 -42.26 -56.23 44.80
C ALA A 2 -42.85 -56.25 43.39
N SER A 3 -42.53 -55.22 42.61
CA SER A 3 -42.38 -55.32 41.17
C SER A 3 -41.05 -54.66 40.83
N ASP A 4 -40.05 -55.51 40.64
CA ASP A 4 -38.78 -55.19 40.01
C ASP A 4 -39.03 -54.44 38.70
N GLU A 5 -38.57 -53.19 38.61
CA GLU A 5 -38.34 -52.55 37.31
C GLU A 5 -36.91 -52.86 36.88
N GLU A 6 -36.84 -53.62 35.80
CA GLU A 6 -35.69 -54.20 35.14
C GLU A 6 -34.51 -53.22 35.00
N GLY A 7 -33.38 -53.62 35.58
CA GLY A 7 -32.10 -52.95 35.40
C GLY A 7 -31.58 -53.07 33.98
N GLY A 8 -31.80 -52.04 33.17
CA GLY A 8 -30.96 -51.74 32.01
C GLY A 8 -29.61 -51.18 32.46
N GLY A 9 -28.72 -52.05 32.96
CA GLY A 9 -27.36 -51.64 33.32
C GLY A 9 -26.62 -51.09 32.10
N LEU A 10 -26.04 -49.88 32.21
CA LEU A 10 -25.18 -49.30 31.17
C LEU A 10 -24.05 -50.30 30.84
N VAL A 11 -23.97 -50.71 29.58
CA VAL A 11 -22.88 -51.55 29.08
C VAL A 11 -21.71 -50.65 28.69
N PHE A 12 -20.48 -51.10 28.95
CA PHE A 12 -19.28 -50.34 28.66
C PHE A 12 -18.28 -51.18 27.86
N ASP A 13 -17.83 -50.64 26.72
CA ASP A 13 -16.85 -51.23 25.83
C ASP A 13 -15.50 -50.53 25.95
N LEU A 14 -14.44 -51.31 26.20
CA LEU A 14 -13.07 -50.85 26.08
C LEU A 14 -12.56 -51.11 24.67
N VAL A 15 -12.19 -50.04 23.96
CA VAL A 15 -11.64 -50.14 22.61
C VAL A 15 -10.19 -49.65 22.62
N ASP A 16 -9.26 -50.60 22.52
CA ASP A 16 -7.83 -50.30 22.42
C ASP A 16 -7.49 -49.63 21.10
N ASP A 17 -6.42 -48.85 21.07
CA ASP A 17 -5.98 -48.12 19.89
C ASP A 17 -7.03 -47.19 19.26
N ALA A 18 -8.12 -46.86 19.96
CA ALA A 18 -9.24 -46.08 19.41
C ALA A 18 -9.01 -44.56 19.35
N THR A 19 -7.91 -44.07 19.92
CA THR A 19 -7.56 -42.64 19.89
C THR A 19 -6.43 -42.36 18.92
N SER A 20 -6.30 -41.12 18.47
CA SER A 20 -5.21 -40.73 17.56
C SER A 20 -3.80 -40.85 18.16
N ARG A 21 -3.65 -41.16 19.45
CA ARG A 21 -2.36 -41.48 20.10
C ARG A 21 -2.20 -42.97 20.44
N GLY A 22 -3.14 -43.83 20.03
CA GLY A 22 -3.12 -45.25 20.36
C GLY A 22 -3.56 -45.62 21.78
N ASN A 23 -4.16 -44.69 22.53
CA ASN A 23 -4.72 -44.98 23.85
C ASN A 23 -6.10 -45.64 23.74
N THR A 24 -6.43 -46.48 24.73
CA THR A 24 -7.75 -47.07 24.95
C THR A 24 -8.83 -46.02 25.21
N LEU A 25 -10.00 -46.22 24.60
CA LEU A 25 -11.20 -45.42 24.80
C LEU A 25 -12.28 -46.29 25.44
N LEU A 26 -12.99 -45.76 26.44
CA LEU A 26 -14.19 -46.40 26.99
C LEU A 26 -15.41 -45.78 26.30
N VAL A 27 -16.34 -46.61 25.83
CA VAL A 27 -17.60 -46.19 25.20
C VAL A 27 -18.76 -46.85 25.95
N ASP A 28 -19.79 -46.10 26.33
CA ASP A 28 -20.99 -46.69 26.93
C ASP A 28 -22.07 -46.99 25.89
N SER A 29 -23.05 -47.81 26.27
CA SER A 29 -24.18 -48.21 25.42
C SER A 29 -25.05 -47.06 24.94
N CYS A 30 -24.95 -45.88 25.56
CA CYS A 30 -25.64 -44.68 25.12
C CYS A 30 -24.86 -43.92 24.04
N GLY A 31 -23.56 -44.19 23.85
CA GLY A 31 -22.71 -43.51 22.87
C GLY A 31 -21.81 -42.41 23.45
N TYR A 32 -21.64 -42.33 24.78
CA TYR A 32 -20.68 -41.42 25.38
C TYR A 32 -19.28 -42.03 25.42
N THR A 33 -18.26 -41.21 25.19
CA THR A 33 -16.86 -41.65 25.14
C THR A 33 -16.04 -41.03 26.27
N TYR A 34 -15.16 -41.84 26.86
CA TYR A 34 -14.34 -41.46 28.01
C TYR A 34 -12.87 -41.80 27.77
N THR A 35 -11.99 -40.91 28.21
CA THR A 35 -10.54 -41.13 28.23
C THR A 35 -10.06 -41.50 29.62
N ARG A 36 -9.08 -42.41 29.69
CA ARG A 36 -8.48 -42.86 30.95
C ARG A 36 -7.88 -41.67 31.72
N GLY A 37 -8.26 -41.55 32.99
CA GLY A 37 -7.75 -40.56 33.94
C GLY A 37 -6.73 -41.16 34.91
N LYS A 38 -6.58 -40.53 36.08
CA LYS A 38 -5.65 -40.99 37.11
C LYS A 38 -6.11 -42.33 37.70
N GLU A 39 -5.15 -43.23 37.87
CA GLU A 39 -5.32 -44.50 38.56
C GLU A 39 -5.07 -44.31 40.06
N SER A 40 -5.89 -44.97 40.88
CA SER A 40 -5.81 -44.87 42.34
C SER A 40 -6.09 -46.23 42.97
N PRO A 41 -5.75 -46.44 44.25
CA PRO A 41 -6.08 -47.67 44.98
C PRO A 41 -7.59 -47.97 45.01
N LYS A 42 -8.44 -46.97 44.75
CA LYS A 42 -9.90 -47.07 44.71
C LYS A 42 -10.47 -47.39 43.31
N GLY A 43 -9.61 -47.54 42.30
CA GLY A 43 -9.98 -47.82 40.91
C GLY A 43 -9.50 -46.76 39.90
N ILE A 44 -9.82 -46.97 38.62
CA ILE A 44 -9.48 -46.08 37.51
C ILE A 44 -10.65 -45.12 37.26
N THR A 45 -10.37 -43.82 37.14
CA THR A 45 -11.39 -42.82 36.79
C THR A 45 -11.30 -42.49 35.29
N TRP A 46 -12.36 -42.78 34.55
CA TRP A 46 -12.56 -42.39 33.16
C TRP A 46 -13.32 -41.07 33.10
N ARG A 47 -12.91 -40.17 32.22
CA ARG A 47 -13.47 -38.81 32.10
C ARG A 47 -13.97 -38.56 30.68
N CYS A 48 -15.13 -37.92 30.55
CA CYS A 48 -15.71 -37.61 29.24
C CYS A 48 -14.71 -36.90 28.30
N THR A 49 -14.78 -37.21 27.01
CA THR A 49 -13.90 -36.67 25.96
C THR A 49 -14.21 -35.21 25.59
N ILE A 50 -15.45 -34.75 25.82
CA ILE A 50 -15.90 -33.39 25.48
C ILE A 50 -15.44 -32.38 26.54
N ARG A 51 -14.37 -31.63 26.25
CA ARG A 51 -13.71 -30.69 27.18
C ARG A 51 -13.36 -29.34 26.57
N ASN A 52 -14.15 -28.84 25.62
CA ASN A 52 -13.89 -27.52 25.03
C ASN A 52 -14.40 -26.39 25.97
N VAL A 53 -13.94 -25.15 25.76
CA VAL A 53 -14.25 -23.99 26.63
C VAL A 53 -15.75 -23.61 26.62
N LYS A 54 -16.48 -23.92 25.54
CA LYS A 54 -17.93 -23.64 25.36
C LYS A 54 -18.84 -24.79 25.84
N THR A 55 -18.38 -26.04 25.82
CA THR A 55 -19.10 -27.25 26.23
C THR A 55 -18.15 -28.17 26.99
N TYR A 56 -17.96 -27.89 28.28
CA TYR A 56 -17.07 -28.66 29.16
C TYR A 56 -17.88 -29.69 29.96
N CYS A 57 -17.79 -30.97 29.57
CA CYS A 57 -18.50 -32.04 30.26
C CYS A 57 -17.68 -32.60 31.43
N LYS A 58 -18.30 -32.62 32.62
CA LYS A 58 -17.69 -33.10 33.87
C LYS A 58 -18.04 -34.55 34.21
N ALA A 59 -18.80 -35.24 33.36
CA ALA A 59 -19.19 -36.63 33.57
C ALA A 59 -17.97 -37.58 33.62
N THR A 60 -18.03 -38.55 34.52
CA THR A 60 -16.96 -39.53 34.77
C THR A 60 -17.53 -40.92 34.96
N VAL A 61 -16.74 -41.96 34.73
CA VAL A 61 -17.06 -43.35 35.06
C VAL A 61 -15.92 -43.91 35.91
N ARG A 62 -16.23 -44.58 37.02
CA ARG A 62 -15.23 -45.29 37.82
C ARG A 62 -15.22 -46.77 37.45
N GLN A 63 -14.02 -47.30 37.26
CA GLN A 63 -13.76 -48.71 37.02
C GLN A 63 -13.06 -49.31 38.24
N LYS A 64 -13.60 -50.41 38.76
CA LYS A 64 -12.96 -51.26 39.79
C LYS A 64 -13.03 -52.71 39.33
N GLY A 65 -11.90 -53.26 38.90
CA GLY A 65 -11.86 -54.55 38.19
C GLY A 65 -12.66 -54.46 36.88
N TYR A 66 -13.61 -55.38 36.70
CA TYR A 66 -14.52 -55.42 35.54
C TYR A 66 -15.80 -54.61 35.74
N LEU A 67 -16.01 -53.99 36.90
CA LEU A 67 -17.22 -53.23 37.20
C LEU A 67 -17.04 -51.74 36.87
N PHE A 68 -17.96 -51.20 36.07
CA PHE A 68 -18.03 -49.79 35.70
C PHE A 68 -19.24 -49.13 36.35
N LYS A 69 -19.01 -47.99 37.02
CA LYS A 69 -20.07 -47.20 37.66
C LYS A 69 -20.00 -45.74 37.20
N PRO A 70 -21.06 -45.19 36.59
CA PRO A 70 -21.15 -43.76 36.34
C PRO A 70 -20.95 -42.94 37.62
N GLY A 71 -20.29 -41.80 37.48
CA GLY A 71 -20.19 -40.80 38.53
C GLY A 71 -21.49 -40.00 38.68
N PRO A 72 -21.58 -39.14 39.70
CA PRO A 72 -22.81 -38.41 40.04
C PRO A 72 -23.17 -37.29 39.06
N VAL A 73 -22.31 -36.99 38.08
CA VAL A 73 -22.49 -35.88 37.15
C VAL A 73 -22.99 -36.40 35.81
N HIS A 74 -24.18 -35.95 35.42
CA HIS A 74 -24.76 -36.25 34.10
C HIS A 74 -24.06 -35.49 32.97
N HIS A 75 -24.18 -36.01 31.74
CA HIS A 75 -23.63 -35.35 30.56
C HIS A 75 -24.42 -34.08 30.22
N CYS A 76 -23.70 -33.05 29.77
CA CYS A 76 -24.29 -31.79 29.31
C CYS A 76 -24.35 -31.68 27.78
N HIS A 77 -24.30 -32.82 27.08
CA HIS A 77 -24.35 -32.91 25.62
C HIS A 77 -25.05 -34.20 25.21
N LEU A 78 -25.54 -34.23 23.96
CA LEU A 78 -26.15 -35.42 23.38
C LEU A 78 -25.10 -36.53 23.19
N ALA A 79 -25.57 -37.78 23.27
CA ALA A 79 -24.75 -38.94 22.99
C ALA A 79 -24.57 -39.14 21.48
N ASP A 80 -23.43 -39.70 21.07
CA ASP A 80 -23.12 -40.00 19.68
C ASP A 80 -23.37 -41.49 19.46
N THR A 81 -24.52 -41.83 18.85
CA THR A 81 -24.93 -43.23 18.61
C THR A 81 -23.95 -43.98 17.70
N GLU A 82 -23.09 -43.28 16.95
CA GLU A 82 -22.05 -43.87 16.12
C GLU A 82 -20.69 -43.98 16.81
N ALA A 83 -20.57 -43.58 18.09
CA ALA A 83 -19.29 -43.51 18.79
C ALA A 83 -18.57 -44.86 18.87
N LEU A 84 -19.28 -45.95 19.14
CA LEU A 84 -18.70 -47.29 19.27
C LEU A 84 -18.25 -47.86 17.91
N PRO A 85 -19.07 -47.87 16.85
CA PRO A 85 -18.62 -48.20 15.49
C PRO A 85 -17.41 -47.38 15.06
N MET A 86 -17.44 -46.07 15.31
CA MET A 86 -16.34 -45.15 14.97
C MET A 86 -15.05 -45.48 15.74
N ALA A 87 -15.15 -45.81 17.03
CA ALA A 87 -14.00 -46.20 17.84
C ALA A 87 -13.36 -47.51 17.36
N LYS A 88 -14.18 -48.50 17.00
CA LYS A 88 -13.72 -49.78 16.43
C LYS A 88 -13.03 -49.59 15.08
N ALA A 89 -13.62 -48.76 14.20
CA ALA A 89 -12.99 -48.37 12.92
C ALA A 89 -11.61 -47.74 13.14
N PHE A 90 -11.50 -46.81 14.10
CA PHE A 90 -10.22 -46.18 14.44
C PHE A 90 -9.18 -47.17 14.96
N SER A 91 -9.60 -48.08 15.84
CA SER A 91 -8.72 -49.13 16.38
C SER A 91 -8.09 -49.95 15.25
N ARG A 92 -8.91 -50.38 14.28
CA ARG A 92 -8.44 -51.17 13.15
C ARG A 92 -7.50 -50.39 12.24
N ILE A 93 -7.91 -49.19 11.82
CA ILE A 93 -7.07 -48.31 10.98
C ILE A 93 -5.71 -48.04 11.66
N ASN A 94 -5.70 -47.77 12.96
CA ASN A 94 -4.47 -47.52 13.70
C ASN A 94 -3.57 -48.76 13.76
N ARG A 95 -4.13 -49.95 13.93
CA ARG A 95 -3.40 -51.22 13.90
C ARG A 95 -2.78 -51.49 12.54
N GLU A 96 -3.53 -51.28 11.45
CA GLU A 96 -3.03 -51.43 10.08
C GLU A 96 -1.95 -50.40 9.74
N ILE A 97 -2.07 -49.16 10.22
CA ILE A 97 -1.02 -48.12 10.06
C ILE A 97 0.27 -48.52 10.79
N LYS A 98 0.17 -49.17 11.96
CA LYS A 98 1.34 -49.71 12.67
C LYS A 98 1.98 -50.88 11.93
N ALA A 99 1.16 -51.75 11.33
CA ALA A 99 1.62 -52.92 10.58
C ALA A 99 2.24 -52.56 9.21
N ARG A 100 1.78 -51.48 8.56
CA ARG A 100 2.20 -51.03 7.21
C ARG A 100 2.83 -49.62 7.25
N PRO A 101 4.02 -49.45 7.86
CA PRO A 101 4.60 -48.13 8.12
C PRO A 101 4.98 -47.32 6.85
N LEU A 102 5.23 -48.00 5.74
CA LEU A 102 5.65 -47.38 4.47
C LEU A 102 4.49 -46.81 3.65
N GLU A 103 3.25 -47.22 3.94
CA GLU A 103 2.09 -46.82 3.15
C GLU A 103 1.42 -45.53 3.65
N SER A 104 0.75 -44.80 2.75
CA SER A 104 0.05 -43.57 3.11
C SER A 104 -1.11 -43.86 4.07
N PRO A 105 -1.26 -43.10 5.18
CA PRO A 105 -2.41 -43.24 6.09
C PRO A 105 -3.76 -43.15 5.39
N ALA A 106 -3.85 -42.34 4.33
CA ALA A 106 -5.07 -42.19 3.56
C ALA A 106 -5.40 -43.45 2.76
N THR A 107 -4.39 -44.14 2.23
CA THR A 107 -4.57 -45.39 1.48
C THR A 107 -5.02 -46.49 2.42
N VAL A 108 -4.30 -46.69 3.53
CA VAL A 108 -4.64 -47.69 4.55
C VAL A 108 -6.05 -47.44 5.12
N ALA A 109 -6.39 -46.17 5.43
CA ALA A 109 -7.72 -45.85 5.94
C ALA A 109 -8.82 -46.09 4.89
N LYS A 110 -8.60 -45.75 3.61
CA LYS A 110 -9.59 -46.00 2.54
C LYS A 110 -9.81 -47.49 2.30
N GLU A 111 -8.75 -48.28 2.35
CA GLU A 111 -8.80 -49.74 2.20
C GLU A 111 -9.63 -50.37 3.33
N VAL A 112 -9.29 -50.08 4.59
CA VAL A 112 -10.05 -50.57 5.76
C VAL A 112 -11.50 -50.12 5.74
N ILE A 113 -11.77 -48.88 5.34
CA ILE A 113 -13.15 -48.38 5.19
C ILE A 113 -13.89 -49.18 4.12
N SER A 114 -13.25 -49.50 3.00
CA SER A 114 -13.89 -50.20 1.87
C SER A 114 -14.13 -51.69 2.12
N THR A 115 -13.34 -52.32 3.01
CA THR A 115 -13.43 -53.76 3.28
C THR A 115 -14.35 -54.11 4.46
N GLU A 116 -14.49 -53.22 5.45
CA GLU A 116 -15.24 -53.51 6.69
C GLU A 116 -16.56 -52.73 6.83
N PHE A 117 -16.80 -51.67 6.04
CA PHE A 117 -18.01 -50.85 6.13
C PHE A 117 -18.75 -50.82 4.79
N SER A 118 -20.06 -51.07 4.79
CA SER A 118 -20.87 -50.94 3.57
C SER A 118 -20.86 -49.48 3.08
N THR A 119 -21.08 -49.27 1.78
CA THR A 119 -21.11 -47.93 1.16
C THR A 119 -22.17 -47.01 1.77
N GLU A 120 -23.19 -47.57 2.40
CA GLU A 120 -24.32 -46.87 3.03
C GLU A 120 -24.10 -46.57 4.54
N ALA A 121 -23.15 -47.23 5.21
CA ALA A 121 -23.00 -47.16 6.68
C ALA A 121 -22.21 -45.95 7.22
N LEU A 122 -21.47 -45.23 6.38
CA LEU A 122 -20.69 -44.05 6.78
C LEU A 122 -20.92 -42.92 5.80
N ASP A 123 -21.31 -41.75 6.27
CA ASP A 123 -21.43 -40.58 5.40
C ASP A 123 -20.04 -40.06 4.94
N HIS A 124 -20.04 -39.13 3.97
CA HIS A 124 -18.81 -38.52 3.48
C HIS A 124 -18.03 -37.75 4.58
N LEU A 125 -18.72 -37.20 5.59
CA LEU A 125 -18.11 -36.46 6.69
C LEU A 125 -17.32 -37.39 7.62
N SER A 126 -17.88 -38.55 7.92
CA SER A 126 -17.32 -39.62 8.76
C SER A 126 -16.11 -40.27 8.10
N ARG A 127 -16.17 -40.54 6.79
CA ARG A 127 -14.99 -40.98 6.01
C ARG A 127 -13.86 -39.96 6.07
N ALA A 128 -14.18 -38.68 5.89
CA ALA A 128 -13.19 -37.60 5.98
C ALA A 128 -12.62 -37.43 7.41
N LYS A 129 -13.41 -37.73 8.45
CA LYS A 129 -12.98 -37.70 9.86
C LYS A 129 -12.03 -38.86 10.18
N LEU A 130 -12.31 -40.06 9.65
CA LEU A 130 -11.45 -41.24 9.73
C LEU A 130 -10.07 -41.01 9.10
N ILE A 131 -10.05 -40.52 7.84
CA ILE A 131 -8.81 -40.23 7.12
C ILE A 131 -7.97 -39.15 7.83
N ARG A 132 -8.59 -38.06 8.30
CA ARG A 132 -7.89 -37.00 9.04
C ARG A 132 -7.22 -37.52 10.32
N ARG A 133 -7.90 -38.38 11.07
CA ARG A 133 -7.37 -38.96 12.31
C ARG A 133 -6.30 -40.03 12.05
N ALA A 134 -6.37 -40.78 10.95
CA ALA A 134 -5.31 -41.69 10.50
C ALA A 134 -3.97 -40.96 10.28
N HIS A 135 -4.01 -39.79 9.62
CA HIS A 135 -2.82 -38.94 9.47
C HIS A 135 -2.27 -38.45 10.82
N TYR A 136 -3.13 -38.11 11.78
CA TYR A 136 -2.68 -37.72 13.12
C TYR A 136 -2.03 -38.88 13.86
N HIS A 137 -2.57 -40.11 13.72
CA HIS A 137 -2.00 -41.29 14.34
C HIS A 137 -0.60 -41.62 13.80
N LYS A 138 -0.40 -41.64 12.48
CA LYS A 138 0.95 -41.83 11.90
C LYS A 138 1.93 -40.76 12.36
N ARG A 139 1.49 -39.50 12.50
CA ARG A 139 2.31 -38.43 13.10
C ARG A 139 2.65 -38.68 14.57
N SER A 140 1.79 -39.37 15.32
CA SER A 140 2.00 -39.69 16.74
C SER A 140 2.93 -40.89 16.97
N LEU A 141 3.02 -41.81 16.00
CA LEU A 141 3.93 -42.98 16.02
C LEU A 141 5.39 -42.59 15.81
N HIS A 142 5.65 -41.45 15.15
CA HIS A 142 6.99 -40.90 15.12
C HIS A 142 7.36 -40.35 16.50
N PRO A 143 8.52 -40.72 17.06
CA PRO A 143 8.85 -40.42 18.44
C PRO A 143 8.80 -38.92 18.70
N LYS A 144 7.92 -38.51 19.62
CA LYS A 144 8.07 -37.27 20.37
C LYS A 144 9.18 -37.51 21.37
N ASN A 145 10.35 -36.91 21.13
CA ASN A 145 11.50 -36.87 22.05
C ASN A 145 11.90 -38.27 22.56
N LEU A 146 12.85 -38.92 21.85
CA LEU A 146 13.74 -39.82 22.58
C LEU A 146 14.48 -38.99 23.64
N PRO A 147 14.66 -39.49 24.88
CA PRO A 147 15.72 -38.97 25.73
C PRO A 147 17.02 -39.14 24.96
N ILE A 148 17.76 -38.04 24.84
CA ILE A 148 19.08 -38.00 24.22
C ILE A 148 19.96 -38.99 25.00
N LYS A 149 20.13 -40.21 24.48
CA LYS A 149 21.37 -40.95 24.71
C LYS A 149 22.38 -40.35 23.75
N LEU A 150 23.35 -39.65 24.34
CA LEU A 150 24.61 -39.27 23.73
C LEU A 150 25.21 -40.49 23.05
N LEU A 151 25.21 -40.50 21.72
CA LEU A 151 26.32 -41.03 20.95
C LEU A 151 26.63 -39.95 19.92
N VAL A 152 27.79 -39.34 20.14
CA VAL A 152 28.37 -38.30 19.33
C VAL A 152 29.20 -39.03 18.29
N ASP A 153 28.82 -38.92 17.02
CA ASP A 153 29.78 -39.11 15.93
C ASP A 153 30.38 -37.71 15.68
N ASP A 154 31.55 -37.47 16.28
CA ASP A 154 32.32 -36.22 16.27
C ASP A 154 33.12 -36.05 14.97
N GLU A 155 32.54 -36.37 13.81
CA GLU A 155 33.20 -36.09 12.53
C GLU A 155 32.62 -34.77 11.96
N PRO A 156 33.44 -33.69 11.85
CA PRO A 156 32.99 -32.45 11.23
C PRO A 156 32.57 -32.75 9.79
N ALA A 157 31.40 -32.28 9.39
CA ALA A 157 30.88 -32.58 8.06
C ALA A 157 31.89 -32.13 6.98
N PRO A 158 32.14 -32.93 5.93
CA PRO A 158 33.15 -32.62 4.89
C PRO A 158 32.78 -31.44 3.98
N TRP A 159 31.73 -30.71 4.35
CA TRP A 159 31.14 -29.62 3.58
C TRP A 159 31.35 -28.32 4.33
N THR A 160 31.72 -27.26 3.61
CA THR A 160 31.82 -25.95 4.23
C THR A 160 30.44 -25.33 4.43
N PHE A 161 30.32 -24.56 5.50
CA PHE A 161 29.09 -23.87 5.86
C PHE A 161 29.35 -22.37 5.95
N GLU A 162 28.43 -21.58 5.41
CA GLU A 162 28.48 -20.13 5.49
C GLU A 162 27.17 -19.61 6.10
N VAL A 163 27.28 -18.83 7.18
CA VAL A 163 26.14 -18.10 7.76
C VAL A 163 26.09 -16.74 7.10
N VAL A 164 25.03 -16.49 6.33
CA VAL A 164 24.77 -15.18 5.74
C VAL A 164 23.73 -14.46 6.61
N GLU A 165 24.20 -13.45 7.33
CA GLU A 165 23.34 -12.54 8.09
C GLU A 165 22.39 -11.79 7.16
N ASP A 166 21.23 -11.39 7.67
CA ASP A 166 20.22 -10.61 6.92
C ASP A 166 19.69 -11.23 5.62
N ALA A 167 19.92 -12.52 5.36
CA ALA A 167 19.56 -13.18 4.09
C ALA A 167 18.08 -13.59 3.97
N THR A 168 17.22 -13.27 4.94
CA THR A 168 15.79 -13.62 4.92
C THR A 168 14.88 -12.40 4.90
N LYS A 169 13.62 -12.58 4.47
CA LYS A 169 12.60 -11.51 4.48
C LYS A 169 12.39 -10.85 5.85
N ARG A 170 12.71 -11.54 6.95
CA ARG A 170 12.57 -11.03 8.33
C ARG A 170 13.90 -10.58 8.94
N GLY A 171 14.96 -10.42 8.15
CA GLY A 171 16.29 -10.00 8.66
C GLY A 171 16.99 -11.06 9.53
N LYS A 172 16.54 -12.32 9.49
CA LYS A 172 17.21 -13.43 10.20
C LYS A 172 18.33 -14.03 9.35
N PRO A 173 19.36 -14.63 9.99
CA PRO A 173 20.42 -15.33 9.27
C PRO A 173 19.92 -16.55 8.51
N ARG A 174 20.67 -16.91 7.48
CA ARG A 174 20.50 -18.14 6.70
C ARG A 174 21.83 -18.86 6.62
N LEU A 175 21.81 -20.15 6.95
CA LEU A 175 22.96 -21.03 6.79
C LEU A 175 22.91 -21.68 5.42
N LEU A 176 24.03 -21.72 4.72
CA LEU A 176 24.21 -22.35 3.42
C LEU A 176 25.33 -23.38 3.53
N ASP A 177 25.19 -24.53 2.89
CA ASP A 177 26.30 -25.48 2.74
C ASP A 177 26.89 -25.46 1.32
N SER A 178 28.12 -25.95 1.17
CA SER A 178 28.84 -25.98 -0.12
C SER A 178 28.14 -26.78 -1.21
N ARG A 179 27.17 -27.63 -0.84
CA ARG A 179 26.38 -28.42 -1.79
C ARG A 179 25.20 -27.63 -2.36
N GLY A 180 24.87 -26.46 -1.81
CA GLY A 180 23.76 -25.62 -2.26
C GLY A 180 22.45 -25.80 -1.47
N TYR A 181 22.49 -26.45 -0.30
CA TYR A 181 21.34 -26.50 0.59
C TYR A 181 21.28 -25.28 1.52
N SER A 182 20.06 -24.88 1.88
CA SER A 182 19.84 -23.71 2.72
C SER A 182 18.99 -24.04 3.95
N TYR A 183 19.33 -23.41 5.07
CA TYR A 183 18.72 -23.68 6.36
C TYR A 183 18.31 -22.38 7.08
N THR A 184 17.20 -22.45 7.83
CA THR A 184 16.74 -21.36 8.72
C THR A 184 16.96 -21.73 10.18
N GLN A 185 17.29 -20.74 10.99
CA GLN A 185 17.50 -20.93 12.42
C GLN A 185 16.20 -21.37 13.14
N ALA A 186 16.31 -22.38 13.98
CA ALA A 186 15.28 -22.91 14.86
C ALA A 186 15.61 -22.56 16.33
N LYS A 187 14.73 -22.95 17.26
CA LYS A 187 15.04 -22.81 18.70
C LYS A 187 16.24 -23.70 19.04
N GLY A 188 17.31 -23.09 19.50
CA GLY A 188 18.52 -23.75 19.99
C GLY A 188 18.60 -23.79 21.50
N THR A 189 19.73 -24.25 22.01
CA THR A 189 20.14 -24.13 23.42
C THR A 189 21.07 -22.92 23.58
N ALA A 190 21.42 -22.54 24.82
CA ALA A 190 22.36 -21.43 25.06
C ALA A 190 23.69 -21.60 24.31
N ASN A 191 24.15 -22.85 24.11
CA ASN A 191 25.46 -23.17 23.54
C ASN A 191 25.40 -23.74 22.12
N ALA A 192 24.21 -23.90 21.53
CA ALA A 192 24.09 -24.50 20.21
C ALA A 192 22.86 -23.99 19.45
N SER A 193 23.10 -23.48 18.24
CA SER A 193 22.06 -23.13 17.28
C SER A 193 21.66 -24.35 16.47
N VAL A 194 20.35 -24.56 16.28
CA VAL A 194 19.84 -25.61 15.41
C VAL A 194 19.28 -24.97 14.15
N TRP A 195 19.73 -25.43 13.00
CA TRP A 195 19.31 -24.99 11.68
C TRP A 195 18.46 -26.08 11.03
N ARG A 196 17.36 -25.70 10.40
CA ARG A 196 16.45 -26.62 9.70
C ARG A 196 16.33 -26.24 8.24
N CYS A 197 16.28 -27.23 7.35
CA CYS A 197 16.16 -27.00 5.92
C CYS A 197 15.01 -26.03 5.58
N THR A 198 15.24 -25.17 4.58
CA THR A 198 14.27 -24.17 4.12
C THR A 198 13.06 -24.79 3.40
N ILE A 199 13.20 -25.96 2.77
CA ILE A 199 12.13 -26.62 2.02
C ILE A 199 11.18 -27.35 2.97
N ARG A 200 10.11 -26.67 3.37
CA ARG A 200 9.05 -27.19 4.25
C ARG A 200 7.68 -26.69 3.79
N ASN A 201 7.18 -27.24 2.70
CA ASN A 201 5.84 -26.95 2.18
C ASN A 201 4.99 -28.23 2.10
N ASP A 202 3.72 -28.10 1.75
CA ASP A 202 2.77 -29.24 1.74
C ASP A 202 3.11 -30.32 0.70
N LYS A 203 3.93 -29.97 -0.31
CA LYS A 203 4.38 -30.91 -1.35
C LYS A 203 5.66 -31.63 -0.96
N VAL A 204 6.63 -30.90 -0.37
CA VAL A 204 7.94 -31.42 0.04
C VAL A 204 8.28 -30.85 1.41
N TYR A 205 8.46 -31.76 2.38
CA TYR A 205 8.78 -31.43 3.75
C TYR A 205 10.13 -32.05 4.17
N CYS A 206 11.20 -31.28 4.01
CA CYS A 206 12.54 -31.71 4.38
C CYS A 206 12.78 -31.56 5.89
N ARG A 207 13.24 -32.64 6.53
CA ARG A 207 13.57 -32.69 7.95
C ARG A 207 15.07 -32.60 8.25
N ALA A 208 15.91 -32.41 7.22
CA ALA A 208 17.34 -32.22 7.40
C ALA A 208 17.64 -31.04 8.33
N THR A 209 18.59 -31.25 9.23
CA THR A 209 19.01 -30.25 10.23
C THR A 209 20.51 -30.18 10.33
N VAL A 210 21.02 -29.02 10.77
CA VAL A 210 22.43 -28.81 11.07
C VAL A 210 22.52 -28.18 12.45
N ARG A 211 23.37 -28.72 13.32
CA ARG A 211 23.66 -28.16 14.64
C ARG A 211 24.96 -27.37 14.55
N GLN A 212 24.93 -26.13 15.03
CA GLN A 212 26.10 -25.26 15.11
C GLN A 212 26.47 -25.05 16.58
N ASN A 213 27.74 -25.30 16.91
CA ASN A 213 28.36 -24.96 18.19
C ASN A 213 29.62 -24.13 17.92
N GLY A 214 29.58 -22.83 18.17
CA GLY A 214 30.62 -21.90 17.73
C GLY A 214 30.83 -21.95 16.21
N PHE A 215 32.03 -22.36 15.78
CA PHE A 215 32.43 -22.52 14.38
C PHE A 215 32.23 -23.95 13.84
N VAL A 216 31.80 -24.90 14.68
CA VAL A 216 31.63 -26.30 14.29
C VAL A 216 30.20 -26.54 13.84
N PHE A 217 30.04 -27.17 12.67
CA PHE A 217 28.75 -27.53 12.08
C PHE A 217 28.63 -29.05 11.93
N MET A 218 27.56 -29.61 12.50
CA MET A 218 27.27 -31.05 12.46
C MET A 218 25.92 -31.28 11.78
N CYS A 219 25.90 -32.05 10.70
CA CYS A 219 24.67 -32.49 10.05
C CYS A 219 23.92 -33.49 10.96
N GLY A 220 22.60 -33.37 11.04
CA GLY A 220 21.77 -34.41 11.66
C GLY A 220 21.61 -35.63 10.75
N ASN A 221 21.10 -36.73 11.32
CA ASN A 221 20.99 -38.04 10.67
C ASN A 221 19.93 -38.15 9.56
N VAL A 222 19.38 -37.02 9.10
CA VAL A 222 18.33 -36.99 8.08
C VAL A 222 18.88 -36.31 6.83
N GLU A 223 18.96 -37.08 5.75
CA GLU A 223 19.34 -36.58 4.43
C GLU A 223 18.25 -35.69 3.80
N HIS A 224 18.66 -34.86 2.84
CA HIS A 224 17.72 -34.02 2.09
C HIS A 224 16.90 -34.87 1.13
N CYS A 225 15.59 -34.62 1.08
CA CYS A 225 14.66 -35.30 0.18
C CYS A 225 14.37 -34.48 -1.10
N HIS A 226 15.30 -33.62 -1.50
CA HIS A 226 15.17 -32.72 -2.65
C HIS A 226 16.56 -32.34 -3.18
N PRO A 227 16.67 -31.91 -4.46
CA PRO A 227 17.95 -31.46 -5.01
C PRO A 227 18.42 -30.14 -4.37
N PRO A 228 19.73 -29.84 -4.43
CA PRO A 228 20.28 -28.56 -4.01
C PRO A 228 19.92 -27.41 -4.97
N GLU A 229 19.97 -26.17 -4.48
CA GLU A 229 19.69 -24.97 -5.28
C GLU A 229 20.99 -24.34 -5.78
N VAL A 230 21.19 -24.31 -7.10
CA VAL A 230 22.37 -23.70 -7.72
C VAL A 230 22.37 -22.18 -7.46
N GLY A 231 23.46 -21.68 -6.88
CA GLY A 231 23.61 -20.26 -6.54
C GLY A 231 22.80 -19.78 -5.33
N ALA A 232 22.38 -20.68 -4.45
CA ALA A 232 21.72 -20.34 -3.19
C ALA A 232 22.54 -19.36 -2.33
N LEU A 233 23.87 -19.50 -2.35
CA LEU A 233 24.80 -18.63 -1.62
C LEU A 233 24.84 -17.21 -2.20
N SER A 234 25.06 -17.08 -3.51
CA SER A 234 25.07 -15.78 -4.21
C SER A 234 23.74 -15.05 -4.01
N LYS A 235 22.62 -15.79 -4.07
CA LYS A 235 21.28 -15.26 -3.77
C LYS A 235 21.14 -14.78 -2.33
N ALA A 236 21.67 -15.51 -1.36
CA ALA A 236 21.64 -15.10 0.05
C ALA A 236 22.47 -13.83 0.29
N LYS A 237 23.67 -13.75 -0.29
CA LYS A 237 24.55 -12.55 -0.23
C LYS A 237 23.89 -11.33 -0.87
N PHE A 238 23.28 -11.51 -2.04
CA PHE A 238 22.51 -10.46 -2.71
C PHE A 238 21.37 -9.95 -1.83
N LEU A 239 20.56 -10.84 -1.25
CA LEU A 239 19.44 -10.47 -0.38
C LEU A 239 19.91 -9.77 0.91
N SER A 240 21.01 -10.21 1.50
CA SER A 240 21.63 -9.57 2.67
C SER A 240 22.00 -8.13 2.39
N ARG A 241 22.74 -7.88 1.30
CA ARG A 241 23.10 -6.52 0.86
C ARG A 241 21.86 -5.68 0.57
N LEU A 242 20.90 -6.24 -0.17
CA LEU A 242 19.66 -5.55 -0.50
C LEU A 242 18.88 -5.12 0.75
N ASN A 243 18.79 -5.99 1.77
CA ASN A 243 18.12 -5.68 3.03
C ASN A 243 18.87 -4.61 3.84
N ARG A 244 20.21 -4.64 3.84
CA ARG A 244 21.05 -3.61 4.48
C ARG A 244 20.85 -2.23 3.82
N GLU A 245 20.93 -2.17 2.50
CA GLU A 245 20.67 -0.96 1.71
C GLU A 245 19.25 -0.42 1.92
N ALA A 246 18.26 -1.32 1.99
CA ALA A 246 16.89 -0.95 2.28
C ALA A 246 16.75 -0.23 3.63
N ARG A 247 17.46 -0.68 4.66
CA ARG A 247 17.43 -0.05 6.00
C ARG A 247 18.26 1.22 6.09
N ALA A 248 19.38 1.30 5.36
CA ALA A 248 20.19 2.51 5.28
C ALA A 248 19.48 3.67 4.56
N HIS A 249 18.59 3.34 3.61
CA HIS A 249 17.87 4.33 2.81
C HIS A 249 16.33 4.21 2.94
N PRO A 250 15.75 4.45 4.13
CA PRO A 250 14.33 4.21 4.39
C PRO A 250 13.39 5.08 3.56
N HIS A 251 13.87 6.19 2.98
CA HIS A 251 13.08 7.16 2.20
C HIS A 251 13.28 7.07 0.66
N GLU A 252 14.25 6.29 0.14
CA GLU A 252 14.49 6.17 -1.32
C GLU A 252 13.56 5.14 -1.99
N SER A 253 13.04 5.32 -3.21
CA SER A 253 12.08 4.35 -3.78
C SER A 253 12.59 2.90 -3.80
N ALA A 254 11.72 1.93 -3.49
CA ALA A 254 12.13 0.52 -3.40
C ALA A 254 12.66 -0.01 -4.75
N ALA A 255 12.11 0.49 -5.86
CA ALA A 255 12.59 0.17 -7.19
C ALA A 255 14.00 0.72 -7.45
N SER A 256 14.31 1.96 -7.00
CA SER A 256 15.64 2.55 -7.15
C SER A 256 16.71 1.72 -6.42
N ILE A 257 16.44 1.38 -5.15
CA ILE A 257 17.35 0.56 -4.33
C ILE A 257 17.60 -0.80 -5.02
N VAL A 258 16.54 -1.48 -5.49
CA VAL A 258 16.71 -2.76 -6.19
C VAL A 258 17.52 -2.59 -7.48
N LYS A 259 17.22 -1.57 -8.30
CA LYS A 259 17.98 -1.31 -9.54
C LYS A 259 19.45 -1.04 -9.25
N ARG A 260 19.77 -0.18 -8.27
CA ARG A 260 21.15 0.14 -7.85
C ARG A 260 21.89 -1.11 -7.39
N VAL A 261 21.25 -1.94 -6.57
CA VAL A 261 21.88 -3.17 -6.05
C VAL A 261 22.01 -4.24 -7.15
N MET A 262 21.08 -4.29 -8.12
CA MET A 262 21.15 -5.19 -9.28
C MET A 262 22.16 -4.73 -10.34
N ALA A 263 22.42 -3.43 -10.45
CA ALA A 263 23.41 -2.87 -11.38
C ALA A 263 24.86 -3.14 -10.93
N ASN A 264 25.07 -3.53 -9.67
CA ASN A 264 26.36 -4.00 -9.17
C ASN A 264 26.53 -5.52 -9.48
N ASP A 265 27.77 -5.97 -9.66
CA ASP A 265 28.20 -7.28 -10.22
C ASP A 265 27.66 -8.58 -9.55
N PHE A 266 26.79 -8.49 -8.54
CA PHE A 266 26.19 -9.64 -7.87
C PHE A 266 25.03 -10.30 -8.65
N ALA A 267 24.40 -9.60 -9.59
CA ALA A 267 23.30 -10.16 -10.38
C ALA A 267 23.79 -11.24 -11.36
N SER A 268 25.02 -11.09 -11.85
CA SER A 268 25.70 -12.01 -12.80
C SER A 268 25.99 -13.38 -12.18
N GLU A 269 26.14 -13.45 -10.85
CA GLU A 269 26.45 -14.67 -10.10
C GLU A 269 25.20 -15.46 -9.66
N CYS A 270 23.99 -15.00 -10.02
CA CYS A 270 22.73 -15.55 -9.53
C CYS A 270 22.03 -16.39 -10.62
N PRO A 271 22.08 -17.73 -10.58
CA PRO A 271 21.57 -18.60 -11.65
C PRO A 271 20.05 -18.64 -11.76
N SER A 272 19.34 -18.19 -10.71
CA SER A 272 17.88 -18.25 -10.64
C SER A 272 17.24 -16.88 -10.94
N PRO A 273 16.20 -16.80 -11.77
CA PRO A 273 15.57 -15.52 -12.12
C PRO A 273 14.93 -14.87 -10.90
N LEU A 274 15.49 -13.73 -10.48
CA LEU A 274 14.95 -12.92 -9.40
C LEU A 274 13.80 -12.05 -9.93
N LYS A 275 12.57 -12.35 -9.51
CA LYS A 275 11.41 -11.51 -9.86
C LYS A 275 11.52 -10.14 -9.19
N LEU A 276 11.68 -9.09 -9.99
CA LEU A 276 11.78 -7.70 -9.53
C LEU A 276 10.66 -7.30 -8.54
N ALA A 277 9.42 -7.71 -8.82
CA ALA A 277 8.27 -7.43 -7.95
C ALA A 277 8.38 -8.03 -6.54
N ASN A 278 9.07 -9.17 -6.39
CA ASN A 278 9.29 -9.81 -5.08
C ASN A 278 10.38 -9.09 -4.28
N LEU A 279 11.44 -8.62 -4.97
CA LEU A 279 12.51 -7.83 -4.36
C LEU A 279 11.97 -6.49 -3.86
N ILE A 280 11.19 -5.78 -4.69
CA ILE A 280 10.53 -4.53 -4.32
C ILE A 280 9.64 -4.72 -3.08
N ARG A 281 8.86 -5.82 -3.02
CA ARG A 281 8.05 -6.16 -1.84
C ARG A 281 8.90 -6.42 -0.59
N SER A 282 10.02 -7.12 -0.72
CA SER A 282 10.95 -7.39 0.38
C SER A 282 11.57 -6.10 0.93
N VAL A 283 12.07 -5.23 0.04
CA VAL A 283 12.63 -3.92 0.39
C VAL A 283 11.59 -3.05 1.10
N ASN A 284 10.36 -3.01 0.58
CA ASN A 284 9.26 -2.30 1.23
C ASN A 284 8.89 -2.85 2.61
N TYR A 285 9.10 -4.15 2.86
CA TYR A 285 8.88 -4.74 4.19
C TYR A 285 9.99 -4.35 5.17
N GLN A 286 11.26 -4.43 4.76
CA GLN A 286 12.40 -4.03 5.59
C GLN A 286 12.33 -2.55 5.99
N ARG A 287 11.96 -1.69 5.04
CA ARG A 287 11.84 -0.25 5.25
C ARG A 287 10.69 0.14 6.16
N ARG A 288 9.61 -0.63 6.16
CA ARG A 288 8.43 -0.32 6.99
C ARG A 288 8.75 -0.30 8.47
N ALA A 289 9.67 -1.14 8.94
CA ALA A 289 10.09 -1.15 10.34
C ALA A 289 10.98 0.04 10.71
N ALA A 290 11.75 0.57 9.76
CA ALA A 290 12.67 1.69 9.97
C ALA A 290 12.02 3.06 9.75
N ARG A 291 10.86 3.12 9.09
CA ARG A 291 10.14 4.38 8.87
C ARG A 291 9.33 4.76 10.11
N PRO A 292 9.25 6.05 10.45
CA PRO A 292 8.27 6.52 11.40
C PRO A 292 6.85 6.14 10.94
N LYS A 293 5.97 5.92 11.91
CA LYS A 293 4.55 5.70 11.64
C LYS A 293 3.95 6.99 11.11
N ASP A 294 3.31 6.92 9.94
CA ASP A 294 2.55 8.05 9.41
C ASP A 294 1.42 8.41 10.41
N PRO A 295 1.09 9.70 10.56
CA PRO A 295 0.03 10.15 11.46
C PRO A 295 -1.32 9.62 10.99
N ALA A 296 -2.13 9.15 11.94
CA ALA A 296 -3.48 8.66 11.68
C ALA A 296 -4.55 9.74 11.92
N SER A 297 -4.22 10.79 12.67
CA SER A 297 -5.10 11.90 13.04
C SER A 297 -4.28 13.20 13.04
N LEU A 298 -4.94 14.36 13.10
CA LEU A 298 -4.26 15.67 13.20
C LEU A 298 -3.55 15.87 14.55
N ASP A 299 -3.99 15.14 15.58
CA ASP A 299 -3.39 15.12 16.91
C ASP A 299 -2.24 14.10 16.93
N PHE A 300 -1.04 14.59 16.60
CA PHE A 300 0.20 13.82 16.63
C PHE A 300 1.40 14.73 16.87
N GLU A 301 2.45 14.24 17.51
CA GLU A 301 3.73 14.96 17.59
C GLU A 301 4.58 14.66 16.36
N THR A 302 5.19 15.69 15.79
CA THR A 302 6.13 15.51 14.68
C THR A 302 7.37 14.78 15.18
N ASN A 303 7.81 13.76 14.45
CA ASN A 303 9.10 13.15 14.72
C ASN A 303 10.20 14.02 14.10
N ASP A 304 10.82 14.87 14.91
CA ASP A 304 11.86 15.82 14.48
C ASP A 304 13.07 15.11 13.87
N THR A 305 13.38 13.87 14.28
CA THR A 305 14.48 13.09 13.67
C THR A 305 14.18 12.63 12.24
N ALA A 306 12.91 12.64 11.85
CA ALA A 306 12.46 12.21 10.53
C ALA A 306 12.17 13.37 9.57
N ILE A 307 12.17 14.61 10.07
CA ILE A 307 12.01 15.82 9.30
C ILE A 307 13.40 16.47 9.20
N PRO A 308 13.88 16.83 7.99
CA PRO A 308 15.14 17.54 7.86
C PRO A 308 15.18 18.81 8.70
N GLU A 309 16.28 19.02 9.41
CA GLU A 309 16.44 20.12 10.35
C GLU A 309 16.17 21.48 9.66
N GLY A 310 15.38 22.32 10.31
CA GLY A 310 15.02 23.64 9.81
C GLY A 310 14.09 23.66 8.60
N PHE A 311 13.63 22.51 8.08
CA PHE A 311 12.72 22.47 6.92
C PHE A 311 11.26 22.74 7.30
N LEU A 312 10.79 22.26 8.45
CA LEU A 312 9.49 22.64 9.02
C LEU A 312 9.60 24.06 9.60
N LYS A 313 8.80 24.98 9.08
CA LYS A 313 8.82 26.41 9.43
C LYS A 313 7.70 26.84 10.36
N ALA A 314 6.54 26.18 10.25
CA ALA A 314 5.42 26.46 11.14
C ALA A 314 4.48 25.27 11.25
N ASP A 315 3.87 25.14 12.42
CA ASP A 315 2.79 24.22 12.74
C ASP A 315 1.60 25.02 13.27
N ILE A 316 0.54 25.11 12.47
CA ILE A 316 -0.57 26.03 12.67
C ILE A 316 -1.79 25.22 13.08
N PHE A 317 -2.42 25.58 14.20
CA PHE A 317 -3.68 25.00 14.65
C PHE A 317 -4.79 26.06 14.63
N ILE A 318 -5.84 25.82 13.85
CA ILE A 318 -6.99 26.72 13.74
C ILE A 318 -8.29 25.94 13.63
N ALA A 319 -9.27 26.24 14.50
CA ALA A 319 -10.59 25.61 14.48
C ALA A 319 -10.58 24.06 14.37
N GLY A 320 -9.68 23.40 15.08
CA GLY A 320 -9.51 21.94 15.05
C GLY A 320 -8.82 21.39 13.80
N LYS A 321 -8.27 22.26 12.96
CA LYS A 321 -7.46 21.94 11.78
C LYS A 321 -6.00 22.23 12.05
N ARG A 322 -5.14 21.50 11.36
CA ARG A 322 -3.69 21.62 11.44
C ARG A 322 -3.07 21.83 10.06
N HIS A 323 -2.13 22.77 9.95
CA HIS A 323 -1.42 23.07 8.71
C HIS A 323 0.07 23.19 8.97
N LEU A 324 0.89 22.53 8.14
CA LEU A 324 2.35 22.49 8.32
C LEU A 324 3.05 23.16 7.14
N ILE A 325 3.88 24.17 7.41
CA ILE A 325 4.62 24.91 6.39
C ILE A 325 6.05 24.39 6.30
N PHE A 326 6.51 24.09 5.08
CA PHE A 326 7.87 23.63 4.79
C PHE A 326 8.53 24.52 3.73
N SER A 327 9.76 24.94 3.99
CA SER A 327 10.60 25.72 3.07
C SER A 327 12.04 25.77 3.58
N THR A 328 12.97 26.29 2.78
CA THR A 328 14.34 26.61 3.22
C THR A 328 14.52 28.12 3.35
N PRO A 329 15.51 28.62 4.13
CA PRO A 329 15.76 30.05 4.20
C PRO A 329 16.04 30.70 2.83
N ALA A 330 16.77 30.00 1.96
CA ALA A 330 17.09 30.49 0.61
C ALA A 330 15.81 30.65 -0.24
N MET A 331 14.89 29.69 -0.15
CA MET A 331 13.61 29.75 -0.85
C MET A 331 12.70 30.88 -0.32
N LEU A 332 12.64 31.09 1.00
CA LEU A 332 11.88 32.20 1.58
C LEU A 332 12.42 33.56 1.13
N LEU A 333 13.75 33.70 1.02
CA LEU A 333 14.38 34.90 0.48
C LEU A 333 13.96 35.15 -0.97
N LEU A 334 14.07 34.14 -1.84
CA LEU A 334 13.63 34.24 -3.24
C LEU A 334 12.14 34.57 -3.35
N LEU A 335 11.30 33.97 -2.50
CA LEU A 335 9.86 34.21 -2.49
C LEU A 335 9.53 35.66 -2.11
N SER A 336 10.26 36.24 -1.14
CA SER A 336 10.09 37.64 -0.73
C SER A 336 10.44 38.64 -1.83
N GLN A 337 11.42 38.30 -2.69
CA GLN A 337 11.89 39.17 -3.77
C GLN A 337 11.06 39.04 -5.05
N ALA A 338 10.31 37.95 -5.21
CA ALA A 338 9.57 37.68 -6.43
C ALA A 338 8.35 38.59 -6.60
N GLU A 339 8.26 39.24 -7.76
CA GLU A 339 7.12 40.10 -8.12
C GLU A 339 5.84 39.34 -8.46
N MET A 340 5.98 38.07 -8.84
CA MET A 340 4.89 37.23 -9.31
C MET A 340 4.87 35.89 -8.58
N TRP A 341 3.78 35.62 -7.87
CA TRP A 341 3.56 34.34 -7.19
C TRP A 341 2.55 33.47 -7.96
N TYR A 342 2.77 32.16 -7.92
CA TYR A 342 1.88 31.17 -8.50
C TYR A 342 1.49 30.16 -7.42
N CYS A 343 0.22 30.17 -7.02
CA CYS A 343 -0.32 29.30 -5.98
C CYS A 343 -0.86 28.01 -6.59
N ASP A 344 -0.45 26.85 -6.09
CA ASP A 344 -0.91 25.54 -6.57
C ASP A 344 -1.38 24.64 -5.44
N ALA A 345 -2.54 23.98 -5.63
CA ALA A 345 -3.12 23.06 -4.68
C ALA A 345 -3.25 21.65 -5.31
N ARG A 346 -2.76 20.63 -4.59
CA ARG A 346 -2.78 19.23 -5.06
C ARG A 346 -3.35 18.28 -4.02
N PHE A 347 -4.33 17.49 -4.43
CA PHE A 347 -5.07 16.57 -3.56
C PHE A 347 -4.52 15.13 -3.59
N SER A 348 -4.14 14.63 -4.77
CA SER A 348 -3.79 13.22 -4.96
C SER A 348 -2.49 12.77 -4.28
N LEU A 349 -1.58 13.71 -3.99
CA LEU A 349 -0.27 13.42 -3.41
C LEU A 349 -0.33 13.13 -1.90
N VAL A 350 -1.29 13.71 -1.19
CA VAL A 350 -1.36 13.65 0.28
C VAL A 350 -2.17 12.44 0.76
N THR A 351 -1.96 12.08 2.01
CA THR A 351 -2.73 11.03 2.71
C THR A 351 -3.38 11.63 3.95
N ILE A 352 -4.51 11.03 4.36
CA ILE A 352 -5.19 11.34 5.63
C ILE A 352 -4.14 11.35 6.75
N PRO A 353 -4.12 12.37 7.62
CA PRO A 353 -5.20 13.32 7.90
C PRO A 353 -5.21 14.62 7.08
N PHE A 354 -4.26 14.83 6.15
CA PHE A 354 -4.20 16.04 5.33
C PHE A 354 -5.03 15.88 4.05
N GLN A 355 -5.63 16.98 3.57
CA GLN A 355 -6.51 17.00 2.39
C GLN A 355 -5.83 17.55 1.15
N GLN A 356 -4.85 18.45 1.30
CA GLN A 356 -4.09 18.99 0.18
C GLN A 356 -2.64 19.32 0.51
N LEU A 357 -1.82 19.35 -0.53
CA LEU A 357 -0.54 20.03 -0.59
C LEU A 357 -0.76 21.35 -1.33
N PHE A 358 -0.73 22.46 -0.60
CA PHE A 358 -0.67 23.80 -1.16
C PHE A 358 0.79 24.21 -1.37
N SER A 359 1.10 25.00 -2.39
CA SER A 359 2.47 25.41 -2.70
C SER A 359 2.54 26.75 -3.40
N LEU A 360 3.61 27.50 -3.14
CA LEU A 360 3.92 28.75 -3.82
C LEU A 360 5.12 28.54 -4.74
N HIS A 361 4.96 29.00 -5.97
CA HIS A 361 5.96 28.90 -7.03
C HIS A 361 6.27 30.27 -7.61
N VAL A 362 7.46 30.42 -8.16
CA VAL A 362 7.89 31.63 -8.88
C VAL A 362 8.58 31.25 -10.18
N PHE A 363 8.63 32.18 -11.14
CA PHE A 363 9.49 32.04 -12.31
C PHE A 363 10.80 32.79 -12.08
N ILE A 364 11.91 32.05 -12.07
CA ILE A 364 13.26 32.63 -12.14
C ILE A 364 13.61 32.84 -13.60
N LYS A 365 14.15 34.02 -13.93
CA LYS A 365 14.55 34.40 -15.29
C LYS A 365 15.97 34.97 -15.27
N SER A 366 16.80 34.54 -16.21
CA SER A 366 18.10 35.16 -16.51
C SER A 366 18.32 35.11 -18.02
N GLY A 367 18.56 36.27 -18.65
CA GLY A 367 18.67 36.37 -20.10
C GLY A 367 17.45 35.78 -20.84
N ALA A 368 17.70 34.81 -21.71
CA ALA A 368 16.66 34.07 -22.46
C ALA A 368 16.08 32.86 -21.69
N THR A 369 16.59 32.55 -20.51
CA THR A 369 16.19 31.39 -19.72
C THR A 369 15.08 31.74 -18.73
N SER A 370 14.12 30.83 -18.55
CA SER A 370 13.11 30.95 -17.50
C SER A 370 12.75 29.58 -16.94
N LYS A 371 12.63 29.47 -15.62
CA LYS A 371 12.18 28.24 -14.98
C LYS A 371 11.21 28.53 -13.83
N GLN A 372 10.10 27.78 -13.78
CA GLN A 372 9.24 27.77 -12.60
C GLN A 372 9.80 26.86 -11.52
N VAL A 373 9.87 27.35 -10.28
CA VAL A 373 10.35 26.61 -9.12
C VAL A 373 9.38 26.74 -7.94
N PRO A 374 9.06 25.64 -7.23
CA PRO A 374 8.36 25.71 -5.95
C PRO A 374 9.32 26.23 -4.87
N LEU A 375 8.85 27.18 -4.07
CA LEU A 375 9.65 27.76 -2.98
C LEU A 375 9.06 27.48 -1.60
N LEU A 376 7.78 27.07 -1.53
CA LEU A 376 7.12 26.82 -0.26
C LEU A 376 6.04 25.76 -0.43
N PHE A 377 5.92 24.89 0.58
CA PHE A 377 4.95 23.81 0.62
C PHE A 377 4.14 23.88 1.91
N VAL A 378 2.84 23.62 1.83
CA VAL A 378 1.95 23.57 3.00
C VAL A 378 1.11 22.30 2.93
N LEU A 379 1.22 21.44 3.93
CA LEU A 379 0.26 20.36 4.13
C LEU A 379 -0.93 20.93 4.88
N MET A 380 -2.09 21.00 4.23
CA MET A 380 -3.30 21.57 4.79
C MET A 380 -4.36 20.48 5.03
N SER A 381 -4.97 20.51 6.21
CA SER A 381 -6.03 19.57 6.59
C SER A 381 -7.44 20.08 6.28
N ASP A 382 -7.56 21.32 5.83
CA ASP A 382 -8.80 21.95 5.37
C ASP A 382 -8.47 23.14 4.45
N ARG A 383 -9.49 23.72 3.82
CA ARG A 383 -9.36 24.68 2.71
C ARG A 383 -10.36 25.83 2.80
N ARG A 384 -10.84 26.15 4.00
CA ARG A 384 -11.73 27.29 4.16
C ARG A 384 -10.93 28.58 4.11
N LYS A 385 -11.62 29.71 3.94
CA LYS A 385 -11.00 31.03 3.92
C LYS A 385 -10.10 31.24 5.15
N GLU A 386 -10.57 30.85 6.34
CA GLU A 386 -9.85 31.05 7.60
C GLU A 386 -8.54 30.23 7.64
N ASP A 387 -8.55 29.04 7.05
CA ASP A 387 -7.37 28.18 6.93
C ASP A 387 -6.31 28.83 6.02
N TYR A 388 -6.73 29.36 4.87
CA TYR A 388 -5.82 30.10 3.98
C TYR A 388 -5.32 31.40 4.60
N VAL A 389 -6.18 32.16 5.29
CA VAL A 389 -5.77 33.38 6.00
C VAL A 389 -4.69 33.07 7.03
N ALA A 390 -4.89 32.05 7.87
CA ALA A 390 -3.91 31.66 8.88
C ALA A 390 -2.58 31.21 8.26
N VAL A 391 -2.64 30.42 7.19
CA VAL A 391 -1.45 29.98 6.46
C VAL A 391 -0.72 31.16 5.81
N LEU A 392 -1.43 32.04 5.10
CA LEU A 392 -0.83 33.17 4.38
C LEU A 392 -0.21 34.19 5.35
N LEU A 393 -0.89 34.52 6.45
CA LEU A 393 -0.31 35.35 7.50
C LEU A 393 0.98 34.75 8.05
N LYS A 394 0.98 33.43 8.32
CA LYS A 394 2.18 32.77 8.81
C LYS A 394 3.30 32.74 7.77
N ILE A 395 2.98 32.62 6.48
CA ILE A 395 3.96 32.75 5.39
C ILE A 395 4.58 34.15 5.43
N LEU A 396 3.78 35.23 5.54
CA LEU A 396 4.30 36.60 5.60
C LEU A 396 5.24 36.82 6.80
N GLU A 397 4.91 36.27 7.97
CA GLU A 397 5.79 36.31 9.15
C GLU A 397 7.13 35.58 8.95
N LEU A 398 7.15 34.55 8.11
CA LEU A 398 8.35 33.75 7.84
C LEU A 398 9.26 34.38 6.78
N LEU A 399 8.74 35.30 5.97
CA LEU A 399 9.54 35.98 4.95
C LEU A 399 10.58 36.91 5.61
N PRO A 400 11.81 36.99 5.08
CA PRO A 400 12.84 37.87 5.64
C PRO A 400 12.55 39.36 5.40
N ALA A 401 11.63 39.69 4.49
CA ALA A 401 11.19 41.03 4.17
C ALA A 401 9.74 41.01 3.68
N MET A 402 9.10 42.18 3.64
CA MET A 402 7.78 42.33 3.01
C MET A 402 7.85 41.85 1.55
N PRO A 403 6.87 41.06 1.09
CA PRO A 403 6.92 40.51 -0.25
C PRO A 403 6.77 41.59 -1.32
N SER A 404 7.61 41.55 -2.33
CA SER A 404 7.49 42.37 -3.55
C SER A 404 6.39 41.88 -4.50
N ALA A 405 5.52 40.96 -4.07
CA ALA A 405 4.55 40.29 -4.91
C ALA A 405 3.38 41.22 -5.28
N HIS A 406 3.40 41.75 -6.50
CA HIS A 406 2.34 42.62 -7.03
C HIS A 406 1.32 41.85 -7.88
N THR A 407 1.64 40.62 -8.31
CA THR A 407 0.73 39.78 -9.09
C THR A 407 0.72 38.36 -8.54
N ILE A 408 -0.47 37.80 -8.32
CA ILE A 408 -0.65 36.45 -7.81
C ILE A 408 -1.55 35.67 -8.75
N THR A 409 -1.09 34.52 -9.22
CA THR A 409 -1.85 33.63 -10.12
C THR A 409 -2.25 32.35 -9.38
N MET A 410 -3.53 32.01 -9.39
CA MET A 410 -4.08 30.89 -8.62
C MET A 410 -5.26 30.22 -9.34
N ASP A 411 -5.71 29.08 -8.84
CA ASP A 411 -6.93 28.44 -9.34
C ASP A 411 -8.18 29.17 -8.80
N PHE A 412 -9.32 28.98 -9.45
CA PHE A 412 -10.59 29.63 -9.07
C PHE A 412 -11.23 28.94 -7.85
N GLU A 413 -10.59 29.10 -6.70
CA GLU A 413 -11.08 28.63 -5.40
C GLU A 413 -11.49 29.81 -4.54
N ASP A 414 -12.79 29.91 -4.23
CA ASP A 414 -13.39 31.03 -3.50
C ASP A 414 -12.65 31.38 -2.20
N GLY A 415 -12.38 30.36 -1.37
CA GLY A 415 -11.68 30.54 -0.09
C GLY A 415 -10.27 31.11 -0.24
N LEU A 416 -9.52 30.66 -1.24
CA LEU A 416 -8.16 31.15 -1.52
C LEU A 416 -8.19 32.58 -2.07
N TRP A 417 -9.08 32.88 -3.03
CA TRP A 417 -9.19 34.22 -3.60
C TRP A 417 -9.58 35.25 -2.53
N THR A 418 -10.57 34.92 -1.72
CA THR A 418 -11.05 35.82 -0.66
C THR A 418 -9.98 36.01 0.42
N ALA A 419 -9.24 34.95 0.80
CA ALA A 419 -8.13 35.05 1.73
C ALA A 419 -6.98 35.93 1.19
N VAL A 420 -6.60 35.76 -0.08
CA VAL A 420 -5.51 36.57 -0.66
C VAL A 420 -5.94 38.03 -0.84
N LYS A 421 -7.18 38.32 -1.24
CA LYS A 421 -7.69 39.70 -1.29
C LYS A 421 -7.65 40.39 0.09
N GLU A 422 -7.88 39.64 1.16
CA GLU A 422 -7.80 40.15 2.53
C GLU A 422 -6.36 40.41 2.97
N ILE A 423 -5.45 39.47 2.70
CA ILE A 423 -4.06 39.52 3.20
C ILE A 423 -3.14 40.39 2.33
N LEU A 424 -3.35 40.42 1.02
CA LEU A 424 -2.56 41.19 0.05
C LEU A 424 -3.51 42.01 -0.86
N PRO A 425 -4.22 43.01 -0.31
CA PRO A 425 -5.24 43.76 -1.04
C PRO A 425 -4.70 44.56 -2.23
N SER A 426 -3.41 44.91 -2.22
CA SER A 426 -2.73 45.61 -3.32
C SER A 426 -2.31 44.68 -4.47
N ALA A 427 -2.29 43.36 -4.26
CA ALA A 427 -1.85 42.42 -5.27
C ALA A 427 -2.93 42.20 -6.34
N ARG A 428 -2.51 42.22 -7.61
CA ARG A 428 -3.39 41.93 -8.74
C ARG A 428 -3.57 40.42 -8.90
N LEU A 429 -4.78 39.93 -8.66
CA LEU A 429 -5.09 38.50 -8.73
C LEU A 429 -5.43 38.05 -10.15
N HIS A 430 -4.92 36.89 -10.54
CA HIS A 430 -5.24 36.24 -11.81
C HIS A 430 -5.61 34.77 -11.63
N GLY A 431 -6.56 34.34 -12.44
CA GLY A 431 -6.90 32.96 -12.63
C GLY A 431 -5.94 32.24 -13.55
N CYS A 432 -5.68 30.98 -13.23
CA CYS A 432 -4.95 30.08 -14.12
C CYS A 432 -5.82 29.70 -15.33
N HIS A 433 -5.31 29.88 -16.54
CA HIS A 433 -6.02 29.53 -17.78
C HIS A 433 -6.34 28.03 -17.89
N TYR A 434 -5.51 27.17 -17.29
CA TYR A 434 -5.82 25.74 -17.24
C TYR A 434 -7.12 25.49 -16.46
N SER A 435 -7.27 26.14 -15.31
CA SER A 435 -8.42 25.99 -14.43
C SER A 435 -9.69 26.62 -15.03
N TRP A 436 -9.53 27.68 -15.84
CA TRP A 436 -10.59 28.20 -16.70
C TRP A 436 -11.10 27.13 -17.68
N ASN A 437 -10.20 26.56 -18.49
CA ASN A 437 -10.57 25.52 -19.47
C ASN A 437 -11.22 24.31 -18.80
N GLN A 438 -10.70 23.87 -17.64
CA GLN A 438 -11.29 22.76 -16.89
C GLN A 438 -12.69 23.09 -16.38
N SER A 439 -12.93 24.30 -15.89
CA SER A 439 -14.26 24.71 -15.41
C SER A 439 -15.29 24.71 -16.54
N VAL A 440 -14.93 25.23 -17.71
CA VAL A 440 -15.80 25.21 -18.91
C VAL A 440 -16.02 23.77 -19.39
N TRP A 441 -14.97 22.93 -19.40
CA TRP A 441 -15.09 21.52 -19.79
C TRP A 441 -16.00 20.72 -18.86
N HIS A 442 -15.86 20.88 -17.54
CA HIS A 442 -16.75 20.24 -16.58
C HIS A 442 -18.21 20.63 -16.82
N LYS A 443 -18.49 21.90 -17.16
CA LYS A 443 -19.84 22.31 -17.50
C LYS A 443 -20.35 21.68 -18.79
N ILE A 444 -19.51 21.57 -19.82
CA ILE A 444 -19.84 20.85 -21.06
C ILE A 444 -20.18 19.38 -20.74
N SER A 445 -19.44 18.74 -19.84
CA SER A 445 -19.73 17.37 -19.37
C SER A 445 -21.05 17.27 -18.61
N GLU A 446 -21.33 18.19 -17.68
CA GLU A 446 -22.59 18.23 -16.92
C GLU A 446 -23.83 18.44 -17.81
N LEU A 447 -23.67 19.13 -18.93
CA LEU A 447 -24.75 19.43 -19.88
C LEU A 447 -24.88 18.38 -20.99
N ASP A 448 -24.24 17.22 -20.82
CA ASP A 448 -24.23 16.09 -21.78
C ASP A 448 -23.75 16.46 -23.19
N LEU A 449 -22.95 17.52 -23.31
CA LEU A 449 -22.45 18.02 -24.61
C LEU A 449 -21.18 17.31 -25.08
N VAL A 450 -20.60 16.39 -24.30
CA VAL A 450 -19.33 15.70 -24.62
C VAL A 450 -19.45 14.89 -25.92
N ALA A 451 -20.53 14.12 -26.10
CA ALA A 451 -20.74 13.36 -27.33
C ALA A 451 -20.84 14.29 -28.55
N SER A 452 -21.59 15.39 -28.44
CA SER A 452 -21.71 16.40 -29.50
C SER A 452 -20.39 17.09 -29.78
N TYR A 453 -19.59 17.40 -28.74
CA TYR A 453 -18.26 17.98 -28.88
C TYR A 453 -17.30 17.10 -29.70
N HIS A 454 -17.42 15.78 -29.59
CA HIS A 454 -16.60 14.83 -30.36
C HIS A 454 -17.10 14.56 -31.77
N ASN A 455 -18.41 14.67 -32.01
CA ASN A 455 -19.05 14.25 -33.26
C ASN A 455 -19.54 15.41 -34.15
N SER A 456 -19.52 16.65 -33.66
CA SER A 456 -20.01 17.84 -34.38
C SER A 456 -18.94 18.93 -34.39
N ASP A 457 -18.45 19.27 -35.58
CA ASP A 457 -17.47 20.34 -35.78
C ASP A 457 -17.99 21.70 -35.30
N SER A 458 -19.29 21.97 -35.50
CA SER A 458 -19.92 23.21 -35.01
C SER A 458 -19.95 23.28 -33.49
N THR A 459 -20.32 22.19 -32.81
CA THR A 459 -20.31 22.12 -31.34
C THR A 459 -18.90 22.22 -30.79
N GLN A 460 -17.94 21.52 -31.41
CA GLN A 460 -16.55 21.59 -31.03
C GLN A 460 -16.00 23.01 -31.15
N LYS A 461 -16.25 23.66 -32.29
CA LYS A 461 -15.83 25.03 -32.57
C LYS A 461 -16.42 25.99 -31.53
N PHE A 462 -17.74 25.93 -31.31
CA PHE A 462 -18.44 26.76 -30.33
C PHE A 462 -17.86 26.63 -28.91
N CYS A 463 -17.71 25.39 -28.42
CA CYS A 463 -17.14 25.14 -27.10
C CYS A 463 -15.71 25.67 -26.97
N ARG A 464 -14.89 25.52 -28.01
CA ARG A 464 -13.51 26.01 -28.01
C ARG A 464 -13.40 27.52 -28.14
N GLN A 465 -14.32 28.17 -28.84
CA GLN A 465 -14.41 29.64 -28.88
C GLN A 465 -14.76 30.20 -27.50
N LEU A 466 -15.72 29.59 -26.78
CA LEU A 466 -16.00 29.94 -25.38
C LEU A 466 -14.76 29.77 -24.49
N MET A 467 -14.03 28.66 -24.63
CA MET A 467 -12.78 28.46 -23.90
C MET A 467 -11.68 29.46 -24.30
N ALA A 468 -11.73 30.03 -25.50
CA ALA A 468 -10.76 31.01 -26.01
C ALA A 468 -11.07 32.46 -25.60
N LEU A 469 -12.21 32.74 -24.97
CA LEU A 469 -12.57 34.08 -24.47
C LEU A 469 -11.46 34.81 -23.69
N PRO A 470 -10.68 34.15 -22.80
CA PRO A 470 -9.58 34.80 -22.10
C PRO A 470 -8.52 35.45 -23.02
N PHE A 471 -8.44 35.04 -24.28
CA PHE A 471 -7.46 35.55 -25.24
C PHE A 471 -7.90 36.84 -25.93
N LEU A 472 -9.08 37.37 -25.63
CA LEU A 472 -9.52 38.67 -26.10
C LEU A 472 -9.11 39.79 -25.14
N PRO A 473 -8.91 41.03 -25.65
CA PRO A 473 -8.86 42.20 -24.78
C PRO A 473 -10.13 42.28 -23.92
N VAL A 474 -9.97 42.74 -22.68
CA VAL A 474 -11.09 42.82 -21.71
C VAL A 474 -12.28 43.62 -22.26
N THR A 475 -12.04 44.62 -23.10
CA THR A 475 -13.06 45.48 -23.71
C THR A 475 -13.95 44.74 -24.71
N GLU A 476 -13.42 43.72 -25.38
CA GLU A 476 -14.14 42.97 -26.43
C GLU A 476 -14.98 41.81 -25.85
N ILE A 477 -14.67 41.37 -24.64
CA ILE A 477 -15.30 40.21 -24.01
C ILE A 477 -16.83 40.38 -23.88
N PRO A 478 -17.38 41.51 -23.36
CA PRO A 478 -18.83 41.66 -23.23
C PRO A 478 -19.57 41.60 -24.57
N GLY A 479 -19.00 42.21 -25.63
CA GLY A 479 -19.59 42.18 -26.97
C GLY A 479 -19.69 40.75 -27.52
N MET A 480 -18.63 39.97 -27.37
CA MET A 480 -18.64 38.56 -27.78
C MET A 480 -19.65 37.69 -27.01
N PHE A 481 -19.95 38.02 -25.75
CA PHE A 481 -20.99 37.30 -25.00
C PHE A 481 -22.40 37.57 -25.55
N VAL A 482 -22.66 38.77 -26.05
CA VAL A 482 -23.92 39.08 -26.72
C VAL A 482 -24.04 38.22 -27.98
N GLU A 483 -22.99 38.17 -28.81
CA GLU A 483 -22.97 37.30 -30.00
C GLU A 483 -23.17 35.81 -29.67
N PHE A 484 -22.57 35.30 -28.58
CA PHE A 484 -22.82 33.92 -28.14
C PHE A 484 -24.23 33.69 -27.62
N SER A 485 -24.83 34.69 -26.98
CA SER A 485 -26.21 34.59 -26.50
C SER A 485 -27.19 34.55 -27.68
N ASP A 486 -27.03 35.46 -28.63
CA ASP A 486 -27.86 35.56 -29.84
C ASP A 486 -27.74 34.30 -30.70
N SER A 487 -26.52 33.80 -30.91
CA SER A 487 -26.29 32.58 -31.69
C SER A 487 -26.85 31.30 -31.06
N THR A 488 -27.20 31.33 -29.78
CA THR A 488 -27.82 30.19 -29.07
C THR A 488 -29.31 30.35 -28.84
N GLU A 489 -29.93 31.45 -29.30
CA GLU A 489 -31.36 31.75 -29.06
C GLU A 489 -32.29 30.66 -29.61
N ASP A 490 -32.01 30.14 -30.81
CA ASP A 490 -32.77 29.05 -31.44
C ASP A 490 -32.17 27.65 -31.18
N SER A 491 -31.10 27.57 -30.38
CA SER A 491 -30.42 26.31 -30.07
C SER A 491 -31.05 25.56 -28.89
N SER A 492 -30.67 24.29 -28.72
CA SER A 492 -31.05 23.47 -27.58
C SER A 492 -30.67 24.12 -26.24
N GLN A 493 -31.45 23.84 -25.19
CA GLN A 493 -31.28 24.44 -23.86
C GLN A 493 -29.87 24.28 -23.28
N CYS A 494 -29.19 23.16 -23.55
CA CYS A 494 -27.82 22.92 -23.09
C CYS A 494 -26.80 23.96 -23.60
N TYR A 495 -26.96 24.53 -24.79
CA TYR A 495 -26.07 25.59 -25.30
C TYR A 495 -26.32 26.91 -24.56
N LYS A 496 -27.60 27.25 -24.32
CA LYS A 496 -28.00 28.44 -23.55
C LYS A 496 -27.50 28.35 -22.11
N ASP A 497 -27.65 27.18 -21.49
CA ASP A 497 -27.17 26.93 -20.13
C ASP A 497 -25.65 27.02 -20.01
N LEU A 498 -24.91 26.60 -21.04
CA LEU A 498 -23.46 26.76 -21.09
C LEU A 498 -23.07 28.24 -21.16
N VAL A 499 -23.68 29.04 -22.05
CA VAL A 499 -23.41 30.49 -22.15
C VAL A 499 -23.78 31.20 -20.85
N ASN A 500 -24.94 30.87 -20.27
CA ASN A 500 -25.41 31.43 -19.00
C ASN A 500 -24.50 31.07 -17.83
N PHE A 501 -23.98 29.84 -17.78
CA PHE A 501 -22.96 29.46 -16.80
C PHE A 501 -21.74 30.36 -16.92
N VAL A 502 -21.21 30.55 -18.14
CA VAL A 502 -20.00 31.35 -18.31
C VAL A 502 -20.28 32.83 -17.96
N LYS A 503 -21.43 33.36 -18.35
CA LYS A 503 -21.87 34.73 -18.03
C LYS A 503 -21.97 34.96 -16.52
N SER A 504 -22.75 34.15 -15.81
CA SER A 504 -22.98 34.29 -14.36
C SER A 504 -21.71 34.04 -13.53
N THR A 505 -20.89 33.06 -13.92
CA THR A 505 -19.70 32.66 -13.16
C THR A 505 -18.51 33.59 -13.37
N TRP A 506 -18.39 34.21 -14.56
CA TRP A 506 -17.16 34.89 -14.97
C TRP A 506 -17.34 36.33 -15.47
N LEU A 507 -18.43 36.62 -16.18
CA LEU A 507 -18.67 37.98 -16.68
C LEU A 507 -19.25 38.88 -15.59
N GLU A 508 -20.23 38.36 -14.85
CA GLU A 508 -20.97 39.10 -13.80
C GLU A 508 -20.39 38.89 -12.39
N SER A 509 -19.30 38.13 -12.28
CA SER A 509 -18.68 37.79 -11.01
C SER A 509 -17.94 38.99 -10.39
N SER A 510 -18.28 39.29 -9.14
CA SER A 510 -17.54 40.25 -8.32
C SER A 510 -16.20 39.70 -7.82
N LEU A 511 -16.09 38.37 -7.69
CA LEU A 511 -14.88 37.71 -7.23
C LEU A 511 -13.86 37.52 -8.35
N TRP A 512 -14.35 37.07 -9.52
CA TRP A 512 -13.55 36.74 -10.72
C TRP A 512 -13.99 37.55 -11.95
N PRO A 513 -13.86 38.89 -11.92
CA PRO A 513 -14.25 39.72 -13.05
C PRO A 513 -13.32 39.50 -14.26
N PRO A 514 -13.71 39.91 -15.49
CA PRO A 514 -12.92 39.69 -16.71
C PRO A 514 -11.41 40.01 -16.66
N PRO A 515 -10.95 41.12 -16.03
CA PRO A 515 -9.52 41.40 -15.89
C PRO A 515 -8.73 40.31 -15.14
N SER A 516 -9.41 39.55 -14.27
CA SER A 516 -8.80 38.53 -13.43
C SER A 516 -8.51 37.23 -14.19
N TRP A 517 -9.24 36.92 -15.27
CA TRP A 517 -9.04 35.69 -16.04
C TRP A 517 -8.58 35.93 -17.48
N CYS A 518 -8.55 37.18 -17.94
CA CYS A 518 -7.98 37.56 -19.23
C CYS A 518 -6.47 37.28 -19.32
N VAL A 519 -6.07 36.60 -20.40
CA VAL A 519 -4.69 36.25 -20.74
C VAL A 519 -4.18 36.94 -22.00
N TYR A 520 -4.94 37.90 -22.56
CA TYR A 520 -4.51 38.72 -23.70
C TYR A 520 -3.14 39.35 -23.46
N LYS A 521 -2.24 39.22 -24.44
CA LYS A 521 -0.84 39.68 -24.39
C LYS A 521 0.00 39.09 -23.24
N ARG A 522 -0.44 37.99 -22.61
CA ARG A 522 0.36 37.31 -21.57
C ARG A 522 1.18 36.15 -22.14
N PRO A 523 2.50 36.12 -21.90
CA PRO A 523 3.34 34.98 -22.29
C PRO A 523 3.15 33.76 -21.38
N ILE A 524 2.86 33.96 -20.08
CA ILE A 524 2.66 32.89 -19.11
C ILE A 524 1.18 32.88 -18.73
N ARG A 525 0.47 31.79 -19.07
CA ARG A 525 -1.00 31.70 -18.98
C ARG A 525 -1.47 30.57 -18.08
N SER A 526 -0.70 29.50 -18.01
CA SER A 526 -0.96 28.35 -17.14
C SER A 526 0.29 28.02 -16.34
N LYS A 527 0.09 27.25 -15.27
CA LYS A 527 1.15 26.69 -14.41
C LYS A 527 1.86 25.50 -15.10
N SER A 528 2.13 25.56 -16.41
CA SER A 528 2.52 24.39 -17.21
C SER A 528 3.75 23.65 -16.69
N ASP A 529 4.65 24.34 -15.98
CA ASP A 529 5.89 23.76 -15.45
C ASP A 529 5.66 23.08 -14.09
N VAL A 530 4.59 23.42 -13.35
CA VAL A 530 4.16 22.72 -12.13
C VAL A 530 3.76 21.28 -12.43
N ASP A 531 3.11 21.02 -13.56
CA ASP A 531 2.81 19.66 -14.01
C ASP A 531 4.09 18.87 -14.34
N GLY A 532 5.14 19.54 -14.81
CA GLY A 532 6.46 18.95 -15.02
C GLY A 532 7.13 18.55 -13.71
N TRP A 533 7.15 19.46 -12.72
CA TRP A 533 7.60 19.17 -11.35
C TRP A 533 6.81 18.02 -10.73
N LEU A 534 5.47 18.06 -10.82
CA LEU A 534 4.61 17.03 -10.29
C LEU A 534 4.82 15.68 -10.99
N LYS A 535 5.02 15.66 -12.32
CA LYS A 535 5.41 14.44 -13.05
C LYS A 535 6.73 13.88 -12.55
N ARG A 536 7.73 14.73 -12.25
CA ARG A 536 8.98 14.28 -11.62
C ARG A 536 8.74 13.69 -10.23
N VAL A 537 7.99 14.38 -9.37
CA VAL A 537 7.64 13.96 -8.00
C VAL A 537 6.88 12.63 -8.01
N THR A 538 5.82 12.53 -8.81
CA THR A 538 5.02 11.30 -8.96
C THR A 538 5.82 10.17 -9.60
N HIS A 539 6.61 10.43 -10.64
CA HIS A 539 7.50 9.44 -11.26
C HIS A 539 8.57 8.92 -10.29
N LYS A 540 9.23 9.82 -9.53
CA LYS A 540 10.21 9.46 -8.49
C LYS A 540 9.57 8.59 -7.39
N SER A 541 8.31 8.86 -7.05
CA SER A 541 7.58 8.12 -6.01
C SER A 541 7.02 6.76 -6.48
N GLN A 542 6.74 6.60 -7.78
CA GLN A 542 6.01 5.47 -8.38
C GLN A 542 4.67 5.15 -7.68
N LYS A 543 4.07 6.14 -7.00
CA LYS A 543 2.80 5.99 -6.29
C LYS A 543 1.90 7.18 -6.59
N LYS A 544 0.58 6.93 -6.53
CA LYS A 544 -0.44 7.99 -6.65
C LYS A 544 -0.42 8.91 -5.43
N SER A 545 -0.26 8.35 -4.23
CA SER A 545 -0.17 9.08 -2.95
C SER A 545 1.03 8.64 -2.11
N LEU A 546 1.50 9.52 -1.24
CA LEU A 546 2.65 9.31 -0.37
C LEU A 546 2.25 9.41 1.11
N GLY A 547 2.87 8.54 1.93
CA GLY A 547 2.78 8.67 3.38
C GLY A 547 3.47 9.95 3.85
N PHE A 548 2.99 10.54 4.93
CA PHE A 548 3.43 11.84 5.48
C PHE A 548 4.96 12.03 5.47
N TYR A 549 5.72 11.14 6.11
CA TYR A 549 7.17 11.30 6.20
C TYR A 549 7.88 11.06 4.87
N GLN A 550 7.33 10.21 3.99
CA GLN A 550 7.88 10.02 2.64
C GLN A 550 7.69 11.29 1.79
N LEU A 551 6.53 11.95 1.93
CA LEU A 551 6.23 13.18 1.22
C LEU A 551 7.17 14.30 1.68
N ILE A 552 7.33 14.51 2.99
CA ILE A 552 8.23 15.55 3.52
C ILE A 552 9.68 15.35 3.04
N THR A 553 10.21 14.12 3.11
CA THR A 553 11.57 13.86 2.59
C THR A 553 11.69 14.14 1.10
N LEU A 554 10.64 13.85 0.32
CA LEU A 554 10.64 14.14 -1.11
C LEU A 554 10.59 15.64 -1.39
N LEU A 555 9.74 16.39 -0.68
CA LEU A 555 9.67 17.85 -0.79
C LEU A 555 11.00 18.51 -0.44
N PHE A 556 11.69 18.04 0.60
CA PHE A 556 13.02 18.53 0.94
C PHE A 556 14.04 18.27 -0.17
N LYS A 557 14.05 17.06 -0.74
CA LYS A 557 14.95 16.73 -1.86
C LYS A 557 14.67 17.56 -3.11
N GLU A 558 13.40 17.83 -3.42
CA GLU A 558 13.05 18.75 -4.49
C GLU A 558 13.51 20.17 -4.14
N SER A 559 13.42 20.59 -2.88
CA SER A 559 13.87 21.93 -2.47
C SER A 559 15.36 22.13 -2.74
N ILE A 560 16.19 21.17 -2.33
CA ILE A 560 17.64 21.20 -2.60
C ILE A 560 17.94 21.11 -4.11
N PHE A 561 17.18 20.31 -4.86
CA PHE A 561 17.35 20.22 -6.31
C PHE A 561 17.00 21.54 -7.01
N ASP A 562 15.91 22.17 -6.61
CA ASP A 562 15.45 23.42 -7.20
C ASP A 562 16.39 24.58 -6.83
N GLU A 563 16.97 24.62 -5.63
CA GLU A 563 18.04 25.57 -5.28
C GLU A 563 19.23 25.50 -6.26
N ASN A 564 19.71 24.30 -6.59
CA ASN A 564 20.78 24.13 -7.59
C ASN A 564 20.36 24.63 -8.98
N GLU A 565 19.11 24.37 -9.37
CA GLU A 565 18.61 24.82 -10.67
C GLU A 565 18.39 26.34 -10.71
N VAL A 566 18.07 26.98 -9.58
CA VAL A 566 18.05 28.44 -9.49
C VAL A 566 19.44 28.98 -9.81
N SER A 567 20.49 28.43 -9.20
CA SER A 567 21.88 28.84 -9.46
C SER A 567 22.26 28.69 -10.95
N LEU A 568 21.94 27.54 -11.55
CA LEU A 568 22.23 27.28 -12.97
C LEU A 568 21.44 28.20 -13.92
N VAL A 569 20.21 28.59 -13.57
CA VAL A 569 19.45 29.57 -14.34
C VAL A 569 20.07 30.96 -14.20
N THR A 570 20.47 31.38 -12.99
CA THR A 570 21.10 32.68 -12.78
C THR A 570 22.45 32.82 -13.49
N GLU A 571 23.20 31.71 -13.62
CA GLU A 571 24.47 31.63 -14.36
C GLU A 571 24.29 31.45 -15.88
N GLU A 572 23.05 31.44 -16.37
CA GLU A 572 22.67 31.18 -17.78
C GLU A 572 23.12 29.80 -18.32
N GLU A 573 23.54 28.89 -17.45
CA GLU A 573 23.97 27.53 -17.81
C GLU A 573 22.79 26.56 -18.06
N LEU A 574 21.59 26.91 -17.57
CA LEU A 574 20.37 26.11 -17.77
C LEU A 574 19.48 26.67 -18.90
N MET A 575 19.65 26.14 -20.11
CA MET A 575 18.77 26.45 -21.24
C MET A 575 17.39 25.80 -21.09
N LYS A 576 16.32 26.61 -21.20
CA LYS A 576 14.94 26.11 -21.17
C LYS A 576 14.67 25.21 -22.39
N TYR A 577 14.50 23.91 -22.17
CA TYR A 577 13.90 23.04 -23.19
C TYR A 577 12.38 23.25 -23.25
N GLN A 578 11.92 24.26 -24.00
CA GLN A 578 10.52 24.30 -24.42
C GLN A 578 10.31 23.27 -25.53
N ARG A 579 9.38 22.32 -25.34
CA ARG A 579 8.99 21.41 -26.42
C ARG A 579 8.57 22.25 -27.63
N GLY A 580 9.11 21.99 -28.81
CA GLY A 580 8.88 22.81 -30.02
C GLY A 580 7.41 23.03 -30.35
N LYS A 581 6.51 22.12 -29.95
CA LYS A 581 5.05 22.29 -30.09
C LYS A 581 4.51 23.50 -29.31
N PHE A 582 4.92 23.71 -28.05
CA PHE A 582 4.45 24.82 -27.23
C PHE A 582 4.94 26.17 -27.75
N SER A 583 6.22 26.25 -28.13
CA SER A 583 6.81 27.45 -28.72
C SER A 583 6.09 27.86 -30.01
N ARG A 584 5.77 26.90 -30.89
CA ARG A 584 4.99 27.16 -32.12
C ARG A 584 3.57 27.66 -31.85
N VAL A 585 2.85 27.04 -30.90
CA VAL A 585 1.50 27.49 -30.53
C VAL A 585 1.55 28.90 -29.95
N GLN A 586 2.54 29.17 -29.11
CA GLN A 586 2.71 30.49 -28.50
C GLN A 586 3.02 31.56 -29.54
N ALA A 587 3.92 31.28 -30.50
CA ALA A 587 4.21 32.18 -31.62
C ALA A 587 2.96 32.53 -32.42
N LYS A 588 2.13 31.53 -32.79
CA LYS A 588 0.87 31.75 -33.52
C LYS A 588 -0.12 32.63 -32.76
N ILE A 589 -0.21 32.47 -31.44
CA ILE A 589 -1.10 33.31 -30.62
C ILE A 589 -0.57 34.75 -30.58
N PHE A 590 0.75 34.95 -30.49
CA PHE A 590 1.32 36.29 -30.54
C PHE A 590 1.11 36.96 -31.90
N GLU A 591 1.30 36.23 -32.99
CA GLU A 591 1.01 36.69 -34.35
C GLU A 591 -0.48 37.08 -34.49
N THR A 592 -1.39 36.25 -33.98
CA THR A 592 -2.84 36.56 -33.96
C THR A 592 -3.12 37.86 -33.20
N TRP A 593 -2.48 38.06 -32.04
CA TRP A 593 -2.63 39.30 -31.28
C TRP A 593 -2.01 40.53 -31.95
N GLU A 594 -0.95 40.34 -32.73
CA GLU A 594 -0.31 41.40 -33.51
C GLU A 594 -1.22 41.85 -34.65
N CYS A 595 -1.75 40.92 -35.45
CA CYS A 595 -2.74 41.22 -36.50
C CYS A 595 -4.00 41.88 -35.92
N PHE A 596 -4.50 41.39 -34.79
CA PHE A 596 -5.62 42.05 -34.08
C PHE A 596 -5.27 43.47 -33.63
N SER A 597 -4.05 43.70 -33.14
CA SER A 597 -3.61 45.06 -32.73
C SER A 597 -3.46 46.02 -33.92
N LYS A 598 -3.31 45.49 -35.14
CA LYS A 598 -3.29 46.25 -36.40
C LYS A 598 -4.70 46.40 -37.01
N SER A 599 -5.74 45.96 -36.31
CA SER A 599 -7.13 45.93 -36.79
C SER A 599 -7.34 45.06 -38.04
N GLU A 600 -6.47 44.08 -38.28
CA GLU A 600 -6.57 43.14 -39.41
C GLU A 600 -7.52 41.97 -39.10
N LEU A 601 -7.85 41.74 -37.83
CA LEU A 601 -8.71 40.65 -37.35
C LEU A 601 -9.82 41.22 -36.47
N SER A 602 -11.04 40.68 -36.61
CA SER A 602 -12.13 40.92 -35.67
C SER A 602 -11.95 40.12 -34.36
N PRO A 603 -12.68 40.43 -33.28
CA PRO A 603 -12.69 39.61 -32.08
C PRO A 603 -13.07 38.15 -32.36
N LEU A 604 -14.04 37.91 -33.24
CA LEU A 604 -14.45 36.56 -33.64
C LEU A 604 -13.32 35.82 -34.39
N ASP A 605 -12.53 36.52 -35.21
CA ASP A 605 -11.38 35.92 -35.90
C ASP A 605 -10.29 35.50 -34.91
N VAL A 606 -10.03 36.29 -33.88
CA VAL A 606 -9.11 35.92 -32.80
C VAL A 606 -9.57 34.64 -32.11
N LEU A 607 -10.86 34.53 -31.77
CA LEU A 607 -11.41 33.32 -31.17
C LEU A 607 -11.28 32.11 -32.12
N ASN A 608 -11.58 32.28 -33.41
CA ASN A 608 -11.43 31.24 -34.42
C ASN A 608 -9.98 30.73 -34.50
N HIS A 609 -9.00 31.64 -34.55
CA HIS A 609 -7.58 31.30 -34.62
C HIS A 609 -7.10 30.59 -33.36
N VAL A 610 -7.49 31.09 -32.18
CA VAL A 610 -7.05 30.53 -30.89
C VAL A 610 -7.72 29.19 -30.59
N ALA A 611 -9.00 29.02 -30.92
CA ALA A 611 -9.77 27.79 -30.69
C ALA A 611 -9.14 26.55 -31.35
N VAL A 612 -8.37 26.71 -32.43
CA VAL A 612 -7.64 25.59 -33.06
C VAL A 612 -6.60 24.98 -32.10
N PHE A 613 -5.94 25.83 -31.30
CA PHE A 613 -4.85 25.43 -30.42
C PHE A 613 -5.24 25.39 -28.94
N ASN A 614 -6.40 25.94 -28.60
CA ASN A 614 -6.95 25.96 -27.24
C ASN A 614 -8.11 24.97 -27.11
N GLY A 615 -8.04 24.10 -26.11
CA GLY A 615 -9.08 23.11 -25.85
C GLY A 615 -8.85 22.35 -24.55
N PRO A 616 -9.78 21.46 -24.18
CA PRO A 616 -9.68 20.62 -23.00
C PRO A 616 -8.47 19.67 -23.12
N ASP A 617 -7.80 19.43 -21.99
CA ASP A 617 -6.77 18.40 -21.90
C ASP A 617 -7.45 17.03 -21.70
N ILE A 618 -7.81 16.38 -22.82
CA ILE A 618 -8.51 15.09 -22.86
C ILE A 618 -7.58 13.93 -22.40
N SER A 619 -6.28 14.19 -22.18
CA SER A 619 -5.31 13.15 -21.82
C SER A 619 -5.43 12.61 -20.38
N ARG A 620 -6.40 13.11 -19.60
CA ARG A 620 -6.63 12.73 -18.20
C ARG A 620 -7.96 12.00 -17.94
N GLU A 621 -8.76 11.72 -18.98
CA GLU A 621 -9.93 10.82 -18.88
C GLU A 621 -9.51 9.34 -18.77
#